data_AF-A0A662HEB5-F1
#
_entry.id   AF-A0A662HEB5-F1
#
_cell.length_a   1.000
_cell.length_b   1.000
_cell.length_c   1.000
_cell.angle_alpha   90.00
_cell.angle_beta   90.00
_cell.angle_gamma   90.00
#
_symmetry.space_group_name_H-M   'P 1'
#
loop_
_entity.id
_entity.type
_entity.pdbx_description
1 polymer ?
#
loop_
_entity_poly.entity_id
_entity_poly.type
_entity_poly.pdbx_seq_one_letter_code
_entity_poly.pdbx_strand_id
1 'polypeptide(L)'
;DIAEALVNSVPNIKFGLAFCEASGDRLIRHDGNDEDLRKLAVENARKIGAGHTFIVYIKDAWPINVLNSLKMVPEITTIYCATANPVQLVIAESNQGRGVIGVIDGYTPLGVEEEDHIKRRIELLRKIGYKRG
;
A
#
# COMPACT_ATOMS: atom_id res chain seq x y z
N ASP A 1 -8.82 13.66 -0.60
CA ASP A 1 -7.57 13.57 0.19
C ASP A 1 -6.54 12.55 -0.32
N ILE A 2 -6.80 11.23 -0.28
CA ILE A 2 -5.76 10.24 -0.67
C ILE A 2 -5.28 10.44 -2.12
N ALA A 3 -6.21 10.60 -3.08
CA ALA A 3 -5.87 10.85 -4.48
C ALA A 3 -4.99 12.10 -4.64
N GLU A 4 -5.34 13.19 -3.95
CA GLU A 4 -4.59 14.45 -3.93
C GLU A 4 -3.19 14.27 -3.32
N ALA A 5 -3.09 13.56 -2.19
CA ALA A 5 -1.81 13.24 -1.56
C ALA A 5 -0.88 12.47 -2.49
N LEU A 6 -1.42 11.58 -3.32
CA LEU A 6 -0.65 10.83 -4.32
C LEU A 6 -0.16 11.74 -5.46
N VAL A 7 -1.08 12.44 -6.15
CA VAL A 7 -0.72 13.26 -7.32
C VAL A 7 0.19 14.44 -6.97
N ASN A 8 0.09 14.98 -5.76
CA ASN A 8 0.95 16.07 -5.28
C ASN A 8 2.33 15.59 -4.83
N SER A 9 2.56 14.28 -4.65
CA SER A 9 3.84 13.74 -4.19
C SER A 9 4.81 13.42 -5.33
N VAL A 10 4.31 12.89 -6.46
CA VAL A 10 5.15 12.48 -7.60
C VAL A 10 4.47 12.88 -8.91
N PRO A 11 5.10 13.74 -9.74
CA PRO A 11 4.62 14.01 -11.08
C PRO A 11 4.50 12.72 -11.89
N ASN A 12 3.39 12.56 -12.62
CA ASN A 12 3.08 11.39 -13.45
C ASN A 12 2.84 10.06 -12.71
N ILE A 13 2.69 10.06 -11.38
CA ILE A 13 2.26 8.86 -10.66
C ILE A 13 0.97 8.29 -11.25
N LYS A 14 0.96 6.99 -11.49
CA LYS A 14 -0.24 6.23 -11.86
C LYS A 14 -0.77 5.54 -10.63
N PHE A 15 -2.08 5.65 -10.38
CA PHE A 15 -2.67 5.01 -9.21
C PHE A 15 -4.12 4.59 -9.42
N GLY A 16 -4.52 3.60 -8.63
CA GLY A 16 -5.90 3.22 -8.38
C GLY A 16 -6.14 3.08 -6.89
N LEU A 17 -7.26 3.63 -6.44
CA LEU A 17 -7.67 3.68 -5.03
C LEU A 17 -9.07 3.09 -4.89
N ALA A 18 -9.28 2.32 -3.83
CA ALA A 18 -10.60 1.91 -3.36
C ALA A 18 -10.69 2.02 -1.84
N PHE A 19 -11.87 2.40 -1.33
CA PHE A 19 -12.18 2.57 0.07
C PHE A 19 -13.55 1.95 0.38
N CYS A 20 -13.61 1.11 1.41
CA CYS A 20 -14.83 0.45 1.86
C CYS A 20 -15.60 1.36 2.82
N GLU A 21 -16.63 2.06 2.35
CA GLU A 21 -17.57 2.77 3.22
C GLU A 21 -18.24 1.77 4.18
N ALA A 22 -18.23 2.05 5.49
CA ALA A 22 -18.67 1.09 6.51
C ALA A 22 -20.09 1.34 7.04
N SER A 23 -20.76 2.39 6.59
CA SER A 23 -22.13 2.74 7.00
C SER A 23 -22.92 3.31 5.80
N GLY A 24 -24.20 3.60 5.99
CA GLY A 24 -25.06 4.09 4.90
C GLY A 24 -25.18 3.08 3.76
N ASP A 25 -24.88 3.53 2.54
CA ASP A 25 -24.97 2.69 1.34
C ASP A 25 -23.91 1.57 1.29
N ARG A 26 -22.84 1.69 2.10
CA ARG A 26 -21.75 0.71 2.23
C ARG A 26 -21.10 0.37 0.88
N LEU A 27 -20.88 1.38 0.05
CA LEU A 27 -20.29 1.22 -1.27
C LEU A 27 -18.76 1.25 -1.20
N ILE A 28 -18.13 0.52 -2.12
CA ILE A 28 -16.70 0.74 -2.38
C ILE A 28 -16.57 2.03 -3.18
N ARG A 29 -16.07 3.07 -2.53
CA ARG A 29 -15.71 4.33 -3.15
C ARG A 29 -14.36 4.15 -3.85
N HIS A 30 -14.20 4.66 -5.06
CA HIS A 30 -12.97 4.45 -5.82
C HIS A 30 -12.60 5.67 -6.64
N ASP A 31 -11.30 5.86 -6.85
CA ASP A 31 -10.73 6.94 -7.66
C ASP A 31 -9.41 6.46 -8.27
N GLY A 32 -8.86 7.17 -9.24
CA GLY A 32 -7.60 6.80 -9.88
C GLY A 32 -7.45 7.38 -11.28
N ASN A 33 -6.19 7.61 -11.66
CA ASN A 33 -5.81 8.08 -12.99
C ASN A 33 -5.28 6.96 -13.91
N ASP A 34 -5.38 5.70 -13.46
CA ASP A 34 -5.12 4.49 -14.23
C ASP A 34 -6.26 3.49 -14.00
N GLU A 35 -6.94 3.12 -15.08
CA GLU A 35 -8.16 2.30 -15.03
C GLU A 35 -7.89 0.88 -14.51
N ASP A 36 -6.78 0.29 -14.91
CA ASP A 36 -6.44 -1.09 -14.55
C ASP A 36 -6.08 -1.17 -13.06
N LEU A 37 -5.30 -0.20 -12.57
CA LEU A 37 -5.01 -0.08 -11.14
C LEU A 37 -6.29 0.17 -10.32
N ARG A 38 -7.22 1.00 -10.84
CA ARG A 38 -8.49 1.28 -10.14
C ARG A 38 -9.36 0.04 -10.04
N LYS A 39 -9.49 -0.73 -11.13
CA LYS A 39 -10.20 -2.01 -11.12
C LYS A 39 -9.58 -3.00 -10.15
N LEU A 40 -8.24 -3.09 -10.13
CA LEU A 40 -7.51 -3.95 -9.21
C LEU A 40 -7.74 -3.55 -7.74
N ALA A 41 -7.76 -2.24 -7.44
CA ALA A 41 -8.08 -1.72 -6.11
C ALA A 41 -9.50 -2.11 -5.69
N VAL A 42 -10.51 -1.90 -6.56
CA VAL A 42 -11.90 -2.26 -6.27
C VAL A 42 -12.06 -3.76 -6.07
N GLU A 43 -11.45 -4.58 -6.91
CA GLU A 43 -11.51 -6.05 -6.81
C GLU A 43 -10.95 -6.53 -5.47
N ASN A 44 -9.79 -6.01 -5.07
CA ASN A 44 -9.17 -6.41 -3.81
C ASN A 44 -9.93 -5.85 -2.58
N ALA A 45 -10.47 -4.64 -2.66
CA ALA A 45 -11.35 -4.11 -1.62
C ALA A 45 -12.59 -5.01 -1.43
N ARG A 46 -13.19 -5.54 -2.51
CA ARG A 46 -14.28 -6.54 -2.43
C ARG A 46 -13.85 -7.82 -1.73
N LYS A 47 -12.69 -8.36 -2.07
CA LYS A 47 -12.15 -9.60 -1.46
C LYS A 47 -11.90 -9.42 0.04
N ILE A 48 -11.33 -8.27 0.42
CA ILE A 48 -11.06 -7.90 1.81
C ILE A 48 -12.38 -7.74 2.58
N GLY A 49 -13.32 -6.97 2.04
CA GLY A 49 -14.67 -6.83 2.60
C GLY A 49 -14.74 -6.28 4.03
N ALA A 50 -13.68 -5.62 4.50
CA ALA A 50 -13.60 -5.01 5.82
C ALA A 50 -13.92 -3.51 5.72
N GLY A 51 -14.82 -3.03 6.58
CA GLY A 51 -15.24 -1.63 6.62
C GLY A 51 -14.07 -0.69 6.94
N HIS A 52 -14.09 0.50 6.37
CA HIS A 52 -13.05 1.54 6.50
C HIS A 52 -11.63 1.10 6.09
N THR A 53 -11.50 0.00 5.34
CA THR A 53 -10.24 -0.35 4.72
C THR A 53 -10.11 0.38 3.39
N PHE A 54 -8.92 0.89 3.09
CA PHE A 54 -8.57 1.38 1.77
C PHE A 54 -7.40 0.57 1.19
N ILE A 55 -7.32 0.54 -0.14
CA ILE A 55 -6.21 -0.04 -0.88
C ILE A 55 -5.79 0.91 -1.99
N VAL A 56 -4.49 1.09 -2.14
CA VAL A 56 -3.89 1.89 -3.21
C VAL A 56 -2.92 1.01 -3.97
N TYR A 57 -3.09 0.94 -5.29
CA TYR A 57 -2.06 0.48 -6.21
C TYR A 57 -1.40 1.69 -6.85
N ILE A 58 -0.08 1.66 -6.98
CA ILE A 58 0.70 2.70 -7.65
C ILE A 58 1.60 2.10 -8.72
N LYS A 59 1.89 2.89 -9.74
CA LYS A 59 2.88 2.64 -10.78
C LYS A 59 3.61 3.95 -11.08
N ASP A 60 4.83 3.84 -11.58
CA ASP A 60 5.73 4.96 -11.87
C ASP A 60 6.08 5.82 -10.62
N ALA A 61 5.93 5.23 -9.43
CA ALA A 61 6.34 5.76 -8.14
C ALA A 61 6.59 4.59 -7.16
N TRP A 62 7.33 4.86 -6.09
CA TRP A 62 7.56 3.92 -4.99
C TRP A 62 6.78 4.33 -3.75
N PRO A 63 6.42 3.38 -2.86
CA PRO A 63 5.72 3.72 -1.62
C PRO A 63 6.46 4.77 -0.77
N ILE A 64 7.79 4.71 -0.72
CA ILE A 64 8.61 5.69 0.00
C ILE A 64 8.46 7.14 -0.51
N ASN A 65 7.97 7.34 -1.73
CA ASN A 65 7.69 8.68 -2.25
C ASN A 65 6.40 9.29 -1.70
N VAL A 66 5.45 8.45 -1.23
CA VAL A 66 4.09 8.90 -0.89
C VAL A 66 3.68 8.59 0.55
N LEU A 67 4.36 7.65 1.22
CA LEU A 67 3.94 7.14 2.54
C LEU A 67 3.84 8.22 3.62
N ASN A 68 4.72 9.23 3.62
CA ASN A 68 4.63 10.31 4.60
C ASN A 68 3.43 11.21 4.33
N SER A 69 3.17 11.56 3.06
CA SER A 69 1.98 12.33 2.67
C SER A 69 0.70 11.57 3.05
N LEU A 70 0.64 10.26 2.80
CA LEU A 70 -0.50 9.41 3.19
C LEU A 70 -0.70 9.36 4.71
N LYS A 71 0.37 9.22 5.49
CA LYS A 71 0.29 9.23 6.97
C LYS A 71 -0.22 10.55 7.55
N MET A 72 -0.10 11.64 6.79
CA MET A 72 -0.56 12.97 7.19
C MET A 72 -2.00 13.26 6.76
N VAL A 73 -2.63 12.39 5.97
CA VAL A 73 -4.06 12.50 5.64
C VAL A 73 -4.87 12.28 6.92
N PRO A 74 -5.70 13.25 7.37
CA PRO A 74 -6.41 13.18 8.65
C PRO A 74 -7.31 11.95 8.81
N GLU A 75 -7.85 11.43 7.70
CA GLU A 75 -8.73 10.27 7.66
C GLU A 75 -7.98 8.93 7.80
N ILE A 76 -6.67 8.89 7.56
CA ILE A 76 -5.87 7.66 7.62
C ILE A 76 -5.47 7.37 9.06
N THR A 77 -5.99 6.26 9.61
CA THR A 77 -5.68 5.81 10.96
C THR A 77 -4.45 4.91 11.03
N THR A 78 -4.27 4.03 10.03
CA THR A 78 -3.20 3.02 10.02
C THR A 78 -2.90 2.58 8.60
N ILE A 79 -1.62 2.39 8.29
CA ILE A 79 -1.16 1.72 7.07
C ILE A 79 -0.63 0.34 7.47
N TYR A 80 -1.32 -0.72 7.06
CA TYR A 80 -0.95 -2.09 7.42
C TYR A 80 0.28 -2.60 6.68
N CYS A 81 0.44 -2.25 5.41
CA CYS A 81 1.51 -2.73 4.54
C CYS A 81 1.69 -1.81 3.33
N ALA A 82 2.92 -1.73 2.82
CA ALA A 82 3.24 -1.06 1.56
C ALA A 82 4.39 -1.82 0.86
N THR A 83 4.05 -2.68 -0.09
CA THR A 83 4.97 -3.68 -0.63
C THR A 83 4.73 -3.97 -2.12
N ALA A 84 5.72 -4.61 -2.74
CA ALA A 84 5.60 -5.26 -4.04
C ALA A 84 5.83 -6.79 -3.96
N ASN A 85 6.03 -7.33 -2.75
CA ASN A 85 6.14 -8.76 -2.51
C ASN A 85 4.76 -9.45 -2.67
N PRO A 86 4.73 -10.78 -2.80
CA PRO A 86 3.54 -11.55 -2.49
C PRO A 86 3.03 -11.21 -1.08
N VAL A 87 1.74 -10.91 -0.98
CA VAL A 87 1.12 -10.42 0.26
C VAL A 87 -0.20 -11.12 0.54
N GLN A 88 -0.44 -11.45 1.80
CA GLN A 88 -1.71 -11.98 2.28
C GLN A 88 -2.24 -11.13 3.43
N LEU A 89 -3.55 -10.88 3.46
CA LEU A 89 -4.22 -10.23 4.59
C LEU A 89 -4.88 -11.28 5.47
N VAL A 90 -4.71 -11.14 6.77
CA VAL A 90 -5.41 -11.95 7.77
C VAL A 90 -6.68 -11.22 8.17
N ILE A 91 -7.82 -11.80 7.85
CA ILE A 91 -9.14 -11.22 8.09
C ILE A 91 -9.85 -11.98 9.19
N ALA A 92 -10.28 -11.27 10.23
CA ALA A 92 -11.22 -11.78 11.21
C ALA A 92 -12.65 -11.44 10.79
N GLU A 93 -13.60 -12.33 11.08
CA GLU A 93 -15.01 -12.17 10.76
C GLU A 93 -15.88 -12.47 11.98
N SER A 94 -16.95 -11.70 12.14
CA SER A 94 -17.95 -11.84 13.18
C SER A 94 -19.36 -11.60 12.60
N ASN A 95 -20.40 -11.75 13.43
CA ASN A 95 -21.77 -11.44 13.03
C ASN A 95 -21.97 -9.98 12.57
N GLN A 96 -21.11 -9.05 13.01
CA GLN A 96 -21.19 -7.65 12.61
C GLN A 96 -20.51 -7.38 11.25
N GLY A 97 -19.41 -8.08 10.96
CA GLY A 97 -18.61 -7.83 9.76
C GLY A 97 -17.16 -8.31 9.90
N ARG A 98 -16.30 -7.78 9.03
CA ARG A 98 -14.91 -8.20 8.85
C ARG A 98 -13.92 -7.11 9.24
N GLY A 99 -12.76 -7.51 9.75
CA GLY A 99 -11.66 -6.62 10.13
C GLY A 99 -10.29 -7.19 9.76
N VAL A 100 -9.36 -6.32 9.39
CA VAL A 100 -7.96 -6.70 9.14
C VAL A 100 -7.24 -6.82 10.49
N ILE A 101 -6.65 -7.98 10.77
CA ILE A 101 -5.91 -8.23 12.01
C ILE A 101 -4.40 -8.41 11.80
N GLY A 102 -3.95 -8.49 10.55
CA GLY A 102 -2.54 -8.61 10.22
C GLY A 102 -2.28 -8.75 8.72
N VAL A 103 -1.00 -8.68 8.36
CA VAL A 103 -0.50 -8.86 7.00
C VAL A 103 0.70 -9.81 7.04
N ILE A 104 0.77 -10.71 6.06
CA ILE A 104 1.96 -11.52 5.76
C ILE A 104 2.58 -10.91 4.50
N ASP A 105 3.71 -10.23 4.66
CA ASP A 105 4.44 -9.53 3.60
C ASP A 105 5.72 -10.31 3.26
N GLY A 106 5.73 -10.99 2.12
CA GLY A 106 6.86 -11.78 1.67
C GLY A 106 7.07 -13.06 2.48
N TYR A 107 8.35 -13.38 2.74
CA TYR A 107 8.79 -14.68 3.24
C TYR A 107 9.59 -14.54 4.53
N THR A 108 9.76 -15.63 5.26
CA THR A 108 10.56 -15.68 6.50
C THR A 108 12.06 -15.49 6.22
N PRO A 109 12.83 -14.92 7.17
CA PRO A 109 14.28 -14.78 7.03
C PRO A 109 14.97 -16.15 6.99
N LEU A 110 15.99 -16.29 6.15
CA LEU A 110 16.77 -17.53 6.00
C LEU A 110 18.13 -17.51 6.72
N GLY A 111 18.51 -16.37 7.31
CA GLY A 111 19.79 -16.19 7.97
C GLY A 111 20.08 -14.73 8.31
N VAL A 112 21.32 -14.46 8.73
CA VAL A 112 21.84 -13.13 9.04
C VAL A 112 22.83 -12.70 7.94
N GLU A 113 22.84 -11.42 7.58
CA GLU A 113 23.76 -10.91 6.55
C GLU A 113 25.23 -11.03 6.95
N GLU A 114 26.12 -11.24 5.97
CA GLU A 114 27.58 -11.32 6.15
C GLU A 114 28.22 -10.07 5.52
N GLU A 115 29.53 -9.87 5.69
CA GLU A 115 30.22 -8.67 5.21
C GLU A 115 29.98 -8.38 3.71
N ASP A 116 29.96 -9.40 2.87
CA ASP A 116 29.74 -9.23 1.43
C ASP A 116 28.28 -8.89 1.10
N HIS A 117 27.32 -9.38 1.88
CA HIS A 117 25.92 -8.96 1.79
C HIS A 117 25.77 -7.47 2.13
N ILE A 118 26.46 -7.01 3.18
CA ILE A 118 26.46 -5.60 3.61
C ILE A 118 27.03 -4.70 2.52
N LYS A 119 28.21 -5.04 1.97
CA LYS A 119 28.84 -4.29 0.87
C LYS A 119 27.87 -4.16 -0.30
N ARG A 120 27.28 -5.28 -0.74
CA ARG A 120 26.35 -5.32 -1.88
C ARG A 120 25.11 -4.44 -1.69
N ARG A 121 24.47 -4.45 -0.51
CA ARG A 121 23.29 -3.60 -0.28
C ARG A 121 23.63 -2.11 -0.20
N ILE A 122 24.81 -1.76 0.33
CA ILE A 122 25.28 -0.36 0.37
C ILE A 122 25.58 0.15 -1.05
N GLU A 123 26.28 -0.65 -1.85
CA GLU A 123 26.56 -0.35 -3.25
C GLU A 123 25.28 -0.21 -4.07
N LEU A 124 24.30 -1.09 -3.86
CA LEU A 124 22.99 -1.00 -4.51
C LEU A 124 22.35 0.36 -4.25
N LEU A 125 22.22 0.79 -2.99
CA LEU A 125 21.58 2.06 -2.62
C LEU A 125 22.24 3.29 -3.25
N ARG A 126 23.56 3.24 -3.43
CA ARG A 126 24.33 4.29 -4.13
C ARG A 126 24.09 4.23 -5.63
N LYS A 127 24.12 3.03 -6.22
CA LYS A 127 23.85 2.80 -7.65
C LYS A 127 22.47 3.29 -8.08
N ILE A 128 21.45 3.11 -7.24
CA ILE A 128 20.09 3.61 -7.49
C ILE A 128 19.88 5.06 -7.02
N GLY A 129 20.93 5.73 -6.54
CA GLY A 129 20.93 7.17 -6.25
C GLY A 129 20.28 7.61 -4.94
N TYR A 130 19.86 6.69 -4.07
CA TYR A 130 19.23 7.03 -2.78
C TYR A 130 20.23 7.42 -1.68
N LYS A 131 21.52 7.11 -1.85
CA LYS A 131 22.59 7.49 -0.92
C LYS A 131 23.78 8.07 -1.69
N ARG A 132 24.42 9.11 -1.13
CA ARG A 132 25.64 9.72 -1.68
C ARG A 132 26.87 8.88 -1.29
N GLY A 133 27.88 8.87 -2.17
CA GLY A 133 29.12 8.10 -2.04
C GLY A 133 29.14 6.88 -2.94
#